data_AF-A0A2P6QKH5-F1
#
_entry.id   AF-A0A2P6QKH5-F1
#
_cell.length_a   1.000
_cell.length_b   1.000
_cell.length_c   1.000
_cell.angle_alpha   90.00
_cell.angle_beta   90.00
_cell.angle_gamma   90.00
#
_symmetry.space_group_name_H-M   'P 1'
#
loop_
_entity.id
_entity.type
_entity.pdbx_description
1 polymer ?
#
loop_
_entity_poly.entity_id
_entity_poly.type
_entity_poly.pdbx_seq_one_letter_code
_entity_poly.pdbx_strand_id
1 'polypeptide(L)'
;MLCMWGESAFRDGHTINFIMEPEVFGYSRKTFILGSDVRRLASMREVFGNCIAVYQRYLYDQLTAYKMVDMVAFVDPSRIGGKGGGNGTVRAQHIRDRLLTAKPGQIFMLPYNSGAFGMFNAERKKKGRSSVIWKNLAGIPPQPSNKECGYFVMRYMRDIIEDKDLSLFATKWERRGSSQYTQEDIDQLRNEWAKFVVKTYV
;
A
#
# COMPACT_ATOMS: atom_id res chain seq x y z
N MET A 1 -1.64 18.84 -13.55
CA MET A 1 -2.20 19.16 -12.22
C MET A 1 -1.16 18.96 -11.10
N LEU A 2 -0.54 17.78 -10.96
CA LEU A 2 0.48 17.50 -9.93
C LEU A 2 1.70 18.45 -9.93
N CYS A 3 2.29 18.76 -11.09
CA CYS A 3 3.47 19.65 -11.15
C CYS A 3 3.18 21.07 -10.66
N MET A 4 2.08 21.67 -11.12
CA MET A 4 1.75 23.06 -10.78
C MET A 4 1.43 23.25 -9.29
N TRP A 5 0.72 22.29 -8.68
CA TRP A 5 0.45 22.34 -7.24
C TRP A 5 1.71 21.97 -6.41
N GLY A 6 2.48 20.98 -6.83
CA GLY A 6 3.70 20.56 -6.12
C GLY A 6 4.77 21.65 -6.05
N GLU A 7 4.85 22.52 -7.06
CA GLU A 7 5.81 23.63 -7.07
C GLU A 7 5.42 24.80 -6.16
N SER A 8 4.14 25.01 -5.87
CA SER A 8 3.70 26.05 -4.93
C SER A 8 3.64 25.55 -3.50
N ALA A 9 3.11 24.34 -3.27
CA ALA A 9 2.88 23.79 -1.93
C ALA A 9 4.16 23.35 -1.20
N PHE A 10 5.27 23.15 -1.91
CA PHE A 10 6.54 22.65 -1.34
C PHE A 10 7.71 23.62 -1.58
N ARG A 11 7.44 24.91 -1.76
CA ARG A 11 8.50 25.94 -1.81
C ARG A 11 9.29 25.95 -0.52
N ASP A 12 10.55 26.35 -0.60
CA ASP A 12 11.43 26.58 0.55
C ASP A 12 11.61 25.38 1.50
N GLY A 13 11.46 24.16 0.98
CA GLY A 13 11.62 22.94 1.76
C GLY A 13 10.41 22.59 2.64
N HIS A 14 9.26 23.23 2.40
CA HIS A 14 8.03 22.92 3.11
C HIS A 14 7.67 21.42 2.97
N THR A 15 7.04 20.87 4.00
CA THR A 15 6.62 19.47 4.04
C THR A 15 5.16 19.38 4.45
N ILE A 16 4.44 18.43 3.84
CA ILE A 16 3.07 18.13 4.27
C ILE A 16 3.14 16.97 5.25
N ASN A 17 2.69 17.21 6.47
CA ASN A 17 2.74 16.24 7.56
C ASN A 17 1.41 15.52 7.70
N PHE A 18 1.47 14.22 7.93
CA PHE A 18 0.31 13.35 8.12
C PHE A 18 0.45 12.63 9.45
N ILE A 19 -0.66 12.54 10.17
CA ILE A 19 -0.80 11.66 11.32
C ILE A 19 -1.53 10.41 10.82
N MET A 20 -0.90 9.26 10.99
CA MET A 20 -1.52 7.96 10.78
C MET A 20 -2.02 7.50 12.14
N GLU A 21 -3.34 7.43 12.27
CA GLU A 21 -4.01 6.95 13.47
C GLU A 21 -3.86 5.42 13.60
N PRO A 22 -3.95 4.86 14.81
CA PRO A 22 -3.79 3.43 15.04
C PRO A 22 -4.70 2.55 14.19
N GLU A 23 -5.84 3.03 13.76
CA GLU A 23 -6.81 2.29 12.97
C GLU A 23 -6.26 1.94 11.58
N VAL A 24 -5.41 2.79 11.02
CA VAL A 24 -4.84 2.62 9.67
C VAL A 24 -3.84 1.46 9.65
N PHE A 25 -2.86 1.48 10.57
CA PHE A 25 -1.71 0.54 10.57
C PHE A 25 -1.56 -0.31 11.83
N GLY A 26 -2.46 -0.19 12.80
CA GLY A 26 -2.37 -0.85 14.11
C GLY A 26 -1.55 -0.08 15.15
N TYR A 27 -1.02 1.09 14.80
CA TYR A 27 -0.25 1.96 15.70
C TYR A 27 -0.22 3.40 15.16
N SER A 28 -0.05 4.38 16.06
CA SER A 28 0.07 5.78 15.62
C SER A 28 1.48 6.08 15.13
N ARG A 29 1.57 6.85 14.04
CA ARG A 29 2.84 7.42 13.58
C ARG A 29 2.63 8.71 12.81
N LYS A 30 3.69 9.51 12.74
CA LYS A 30 3.77 10.63 11.80
C LYS A 30 4.49 10.20 10.52
N THR A 31 4.09 10.78 9.41
CA THR A 31 4.83 10.72 8.15
C THR A 31 4.74 12.07 7.45
N PHE A 32 5.56 12.27 6.43
CA PHE A 32 5.54 13.49 5.65
C PHE A 32 5.78 13.20 4.17
N ILE A 33 5.36 14.14 3.34
CA ILE A 33 5.64 14.20 1.91
C ILE A 33 6.53 15.41 1.65
N LEU A 34 7.51 15.24 0.77
CA LEU A 34 8.36 16.29 0.26
C LEU A 34 7.92 16.69 -1.16
N GLY A 35 8.28 17.89 -1.61
CA GLY A 35 8.10 18.27 -3.01
C GLY A 35 8.82 17.32 -3.98
N SER A 36 9.90 16.67 -3.51
CA SER A 36 10.61 15.65 -4.28
C SER A 36 9.79 14.37 -4.49
N ASP A 37 8.87 14.04 -3.59
CA ASP A 37 7.97 12.90 -3.72
C ASP A 37 6.86 13.20 -4.73
N VAL A 38 6.33 14.43 -4.71
CA VAL A 38 5.35 14.90 -5.70
C VAL A 38 5.96 14.93 -7.10
N ARG A 39 7.19 15.40 -7.25
CA ARG A 39 7.92 15.35 -8.54
C ARG A 39 8.12 13.92 -9.04
N ARG A 40 8.39 12.96 -8.15
CA ARG A 40 8.51 11.55 -8.54
C ARG A 40 7.19 11.01 -9.09
N LEU A 41 6.08 11.26 -8.39
CA LEU A 41 4.73 10.90 -8.84
C LEU A 41 4.40 11.56 -10.19
N ALA A 42 4.67 12.86 -10.32
CA ALA A 42 4.38 13.61 -11.54
C ALA A 42 5.18 13.13 -12.76
N SER A 43 6.43 12.70 -12.55
CA SER A 43 7.33 12.25 -13.62
C SER A 43 7.42 10.72 -13.78
N MET A 44 6.48 9.94 -13.24
CA MET A 44 6.47 8.47 -13.34
C MET A 44 7.79 7.82 -12.87
N ARG A 45 8.40 8.36 -11.82
CA ARG A 45 9.59 7.78 -11.19
C ARG A 45 9.20 6.81 -10.07
N GLU A 46 10.13 5.96 -9.67
CA GLU A 46 9.98 5.08 -8.50
C GLU A 46 9.50 5.89 -7.28
N VAL A 47 8.38 5.45 -6.70
CA VAL A 47 7.78 6.06 -5.50
C VAL A 47 8.32 5.44 -4.24
N PHE A 48 8.41 6.24 -3.18
CA PHE A 48 8.84 5.75 -1.87
C PHE A 48 7.68 5.26 -1.03
N GLY A 49 8.00 4.47 0.01
CA GLY A 49 7.02 3.88 0.91
C GLY A 49 6.10 4.91 1.56
N ASN A 50 6.55 6.15 1.79
CA ASN A 50 5.70 7.22 2.32
C ASN A 50 4.57 7.60 1.35
N CYS A 51 4.80 7.62 0.04
CA CYS A 51 3.74 7.87 -0.94
C CYS A 51 2.69 6.77 -0.91
N ILE A 52 3.12 5.51 -0.78
CA ILE A 52 2.25 4.34 -0.66
C ILE A 52 1.46 4.40 0.65
N ALA A 53 2.10 4.76 1.77
CA ALA A 53 1.44 4.92 3.06
C ALA A 53 0.37 6.02 3.05
N VAL A 54 0.66 7.16 2.40
CA VAL A 54 -0.33 8.23 2.21
C VAL A 54 -1.50 7.76 1.35
N TYR A 55 -1.26 6.96 0.31
CA TYR A 55 -2.35 6.38 -0.46
C TYR A 55 -3.16 5.34 0.34
N GLN A 56 -2.52 4.52 1.18
CA GLN A 56 -3.23 3.64 2.10
C GLN A 56 -4.11 4.41 3.09
N ARG A 57 -3.71 5.60 3.54
CA ARG A 57 -4.56 6.47 4.37
C ARG A 57 -5.82 6.93 3.63
N TYR A 58 -5.66 7.35 2.37
CA TYR A 58 -6.80 7.67 1.50
C TYR A 58 -7.73 6.48 1.32
N LEU A 59 -7.17 5.30 1.05
CA LEU A 59 -7.95 4.07 0.90
C LEU A 59 -8.64 3.65 2.20
N TYR A 60 -8.06 3.95 3.36
CA TYR A 60 -8.71 3.75 4.65
C TYR A 60 -9.95 4.65 4.82
N ASP A 61 -9.90 5.91 4.34
CA ASP A 61 -11.09 6.77 4.30
C ASP A 61 -12.19 6.18 3.41
N GLN A 62 -11.81 5.58 2.27
CA GLN A 62 -12.77 4.87 1.40
C GLN A 62 -13.37 3.65 2.11
N LEU A 63 -12.56 2.82 2.78
CA LEU A 63 -13.05 1.69 3.57
C LEU A 63 -14.03 2.13 4.65
N THR A 64 -13.76 3.27 5.31
CA THR A 64 -14.66 3.86 6.29
C THR A 64 -16.00 4.26 5.66
N ALA A 65 -15.95 4.97 4.52
CA ALA A 65 -17.14 5.36 3.77
C ALA A 65 -17.96 4.14 3.29
N TYR A 66 -17.30 3.04 2.92
CA TYR A 66 -17.94 1.82 2.45
C TYR A 66 -18.37 0.89 3.59
N LYS A 67 -18.04 1.21 4.85
CA LYS A 67 -18.26 0.35 6.03
C LYS A 67 -17.54 -1.01 5.93
N MET A 68 -16.34 -0.99 5.33
CA MET A 68 -15.51 -2.17 5.05
C MET A 68 -14.23 -2.25 5.91
N VAL A 69 -14.08 -1.40 6.92
CA VAL A 69 -12.87 -1.35 7.79
C VAL A 69 -12.58 -2.66 8.54
N ASP A 70 -13.60 -3.52 8.71
CA ASP A 70 -13.44 -4.83 9.34
C ASP A 70 -13.04 -5.92 8.34
N MET A 71 -13.17 -5.65 7.04
CA MET A 71 -12.87 -6.60 5.96
C MET A 71 -11.44 -6.46 5.47
N VAL A 72 -10.89 -5.25 5.45
CA VAL A 72 -9.55 -4.97 4.90
C VAL A 72 -8.72 -4.17 5.91
N ALA A 73 -7.46 -4.56 6.10
CA ALA A 73 -6.47 -3.85 6.89
C ALA A 73 -5.17 -3.63 6.11
N PHE A 74 -4.42 -2.60 6.46
CA PHE A 74 -3.13 -2.30 5.84
C PHE A 74 -1.94 -2.67 6.72
N VAL A 75 -0.84 -3.06 6.07
CA VAL A 75 0.50 -3.11 6.67
C VAL A 75 1.31 -1.94 6.17
N ASP A 76 2.03 -1.28 7.08
CA ASP A 76 2.80 -0.07 6.81
C ASP A 76 4.04 -0.37 5.94
N PRO A 77 4.11 0.16 4.69
CA PRO A 77 5.22 -0.08 3.76
C PRO A 77 6.57 0.41 4.29
N SER A 78 6.60 1.42 5.17
CA SER A 78 7.87 1.93 5.72
C SER A 78 8.56 0.95 6.67
N ARG A 79 7.79 0.05 7.28
CA ARG A 79 8.28 -0.97 8.23
C ARG A 79 8.69 -2.27 7.55
N ILE A 80 8.14 -2.54 6.36
CA ILE A 80 8.34 -3.81 5.64
C ILE A 80 9.11 -3.63 4.34
N GLY A 81 9.34 -2.39 3.91
CA GLY A 81 10.04 -2.05 2.68
C GLY A 81 11.52 -2.42 2.70
N GLY A 82 12.07 -2.61 1.50
CA GLY A 82 13.49 -2.92 1.29
C GLY A 82 14.44 -1.88 1.90
N LYS A 83 14.04 -0.60 1.83
CA LYS A 83 14.73 0.55 2.43
C LYS A 83 13.91 1.05 3.64
N GLY A 84 14.57 1.25 4.78
CA GLY A 84 13.94 1.77 6.00
C GLY A 84 13.30 0.73 6.93
N GLY A 85 12.95 -0.46 6.44
CA GLY A 85 12.29 -1.51 7.25
C GLY A 85 13.20 -2.34 8.17
N GLY A 86 14.46 -1.96 8.37
CA GLY A 86 15.42 -2.77 9.14
C GLY A 86 15.78 -4.09 8.45
N ASN A 87 16.31 -5.06 9.20
CA ASN A 87 16.65 -6.38 8.68
C ASN A 87 15.40 -7.28 8.53
N GLY A 88 15.59 -8.47 7.98
CA GLY A 88 14.51 -9.43 7.74
C GLY A 88 13.63 -9.76 8.93
N THR A 89 14.25 -10.02 10.08
CA THR A 89 13.53 -10.36 11.31
C THR A 89 12.70 -9.20 11.81
N VAL A 90 13.20 -7.96 11.75
CA VAL A 90 12.43 -6.76 12.12
C VAL A 90 11.19 -6.60 11.23
N ARG A 91 11.35 -6.79 9.91
CA ARG A 91 10.21 -6.75 8.97
C ARG A 91 9.18 -7.84 9.26
N ALA A 92 9.64 -9.06 9.53
CA ALA A 92 8.77 -10.19 9.87
C ALA A 92 8.01 -9.96 11.19
N GLN A 93 8.66 -9.36 12.19
CA GLN A 93 8.03 -8.95 13.44
C GLN A 93 6.93 -7.91 13.20
N HIS A 94 7.19 -6.86 12.41
CA HIS A 94 6.18 -5.87 12.07
C HIS A 94 4.96 -6.47 11.36
N ILE A 95 5.16 -7.41 10.43
CA ILE A 95 4.07 -8.15 9.80
C ILE A 95 3.29 -8.96 10.84
N ARG A 96 4.01 -9.73 11.68
CA ARG A 96 3.40 -10.56 12.72
C ARG A 96 2.54 -9.71 13.65
N ASP A 97 3.08 -8.61 14.17
CA ASP A 97 2.42 -7.79 15.17
C ASP A 97 1.14 -7.16 14.58
N ARG A 98 1.16 -6.77 13.30
CA ARG A 98 -0.05 -6.31 12.60
C ARG A 98 -1.08 -7.43 12.40
N LEU A 99 -0.64 -8.65 12.08
CA LEU A 99 -1.56 -9.78 11.92
C LEU A 99 -2.16 -10.29 13.24
N LEU A 100 -1.54 -10.01 14.40
CA LEU A 100 -2.12 -10.35 15.70
C LEU A 100 -3.39 -9.57 16.02
N THR A 101 -3.62 -8.43 15.36
CA THR A 101 -4.85 -7.62 15.51
C THR A 101 -5.94 -8.02 14.51
N ALA A 102 -5.79 -9.15 13.80
CA ALA A 102 -6.71 -9.56 12.75
C ALA A 102 -8.09 -9.94 13.28
N LYS A 103 -9.13 -9.48 12.61
CA LYS A 103 -10.50 -10.00 12.77
C LYS A 103 -10.68 -11.28 11.93
N PRO A 104 -11.59 -12.19 12.32
CA PRO A 104 -11.90 -13.37 11.52
C PRO A 104 -12.27 -12.99 10.08
N GLY A 105 -11.58 -13.58 9.09
CA GLY A 105 -11.83 -13.31 7.67
C GLY A 105 -11.23 -12.00 7.13
N GLN A 106 -10.54 -11.19 7.94
CA GLN A 106 -9.97 -9.93 7.52
C GLN A 106 -8.79 -10.12 6.55
N ILE A 107 -8.80 -9.37 5.45
CA ILE A 107 -7.76 -9.37 4.41
C ILE A 107 -6.73 -8.30 4.74
N PHE A 108 -5.46 -8.64 4.71
CA PHE A 108 -4.36 -7.69 4.92
C PHE A 108 -3.68 -7.37 3.59
N MET A 109 -3.54 -6.07 3.30
CA MET A 109 -2.79 -5.57 2.15
C MET A 109 -1.34 -5.29 2.55
N LEU A 110 -0.42 -6.05 1.95
CA LEU A 110 1.01 -6.00 2.24
C LEU A 110 1.80 -5.50 1.00
N PRO A 111 2.05 -4.18 0.88
CA PRO A 111 2.91 -3.63 -0.17
C PRO A 111 4.37 -4.06 0.08
N TYR A 112 4.79 -5.18 -0.50
CA TYR A 112 5.97 -5.92 -0.07
C TYR A 112 6.99 -6.21 -1.17
N ASN A 113 8.28 -6.28 -0.81
CA ASN A 113 9.36 -6.76 -1.68
C ASN A 113 9.87 -8.13 -1.18
N SER A 114 9.93 -9.11 -2.08
CA SER A 114 9.97 -10.57 -1.84
C SER A 114 10.99 -11.10 -0.81
N GLY A 115 12.09 -10.40 -0.56
CA GLY A 115 13.19 -10.89 0.29
C GLY A 115 12.81 -11.27 1.72
N ALA A 116 11.94 -10.50 2.40
CA ALA A 116 11.59 -10.82 3.78
C ALA A 116 10.47 -11.87 3.92
N PHE A 117 9.76 -12.20 2.82
CA PHE A 117 8.64 -13.15 2.79
C PHE A 117 9.18 -14.58 2.94
N GLY A 118 10.33 -14.84 2.30
CA GLY A 118 11.12 -16.05 2.54
C GLY A 118 11.54 -16.21 4.00
N MET A 119 11.88 -15.10 4.67
CA MET A 119 12.30 -15.13 6.09
C MET A 119 11.13 -15.33 7.06
N PHE A 120 9.96 -14.70 6.85
CA PHE A 120 8.76 -14.99 7.65
C PHE A 120 8.38 -16.47 7.59
N ASN A 121 8.41 -17.06 6.38
CA ASN A 121 8.15 -18.49 6.19
C ASN A 121 9.21 -19.36 6.89
N ALA A 122 10.49 -18.98 6.82
CA ALA A 122 11.57 -19.69 7.49
C ALA A 122 11.45 -19.65 9.03
N GLU A 123 11.05 -18.51 9.61
CA GLU A 123 10.84 -18.37 11.06
C GLU A 123 9.65 -19.20 11.57
N ARG A 124 8.58 -19.38 10.77
CA ARG A 124 7.44 -20.23 11.16
C ARG A 124 7.74 -21.72 11.09
N LYS A 125 8.51 -22.17 10.08
CA LYS A 125 8.93 -23.58 9.98
C LYS A 125 9.74 -24.04 11.21
N LYS A 126 10.51 -23.14 11.82
CA LYS A 126 11.26 -23.43 13.07
C LYS A 126 10.37 -23.66 14.30
N LYS A 127 9.10 -23.25 14.30
CA LYS A 127 8.21 -23.29 15.48
C LYS A 127 7.09 -24.34 15.42
N GLY A 128 7.11 -25.27 14.46
CA GLY A 128 6.16 -26.41 14.42
C GLY A 128 4.67 -26.03 14.27
N ARG A 129 4.35 -24.79 13.93
CA ARG A 129 2.97 -24.33 13.69
C ARG A 129 2.57 -24.64 12.24
N SER A 130 1.32 -25.06 12.05
CA SER A 130 0.74 -25.42 10.74
C SER A 130 1.16 -24.44 9.63
N SER A 131 1.55 -25.00 8.48
CA SER A 131 2.01 -24.23 7.33
C SER A 131 0.87 -23.40 6.77
N VAL A 132 1.11 -22.10 6.59
CA VAL A 132 0.20 -21.23 5.82
C VAL A 132 0.14 -21.79 4.40
N ILE A 133 -1.07 -22.06 3.89
CA ILE A 133 -1.27 -22.39 2.49
C ILE A 133 -1.23 -21.08 1.72
N TRP A 134 -0.15 -20.88 0.96
CA TRP A 134 0.00 -19.73 0.09
C TRP A 134 -0.68 -20.02 -1.24
N LYS A 135 -1.73 -19.26 -1.55
CA LYS A 135 -2.36 -19.28 -2.87
C LYS A 135 -1.78 -18.13 -3.69
N ASN A 136 -1.11 -18.46 -4.80
CA ASN A 136 -0.69 -17.45 -5.76
C ASN A 136 -1.92 -16.97 -6.53
N LEU A 137 -2.25 -15.68 -6.42
CA LEU A 137 -3.32 -15.07 -7.21
C LEU A 137 -2.71 -14.62 -8.55
N ALA A 138 -2.77 -15.49 -9.56
CA ALA A 138 -2.15 -15.27 -10.87
C ALA A 138 -2.73 -14.08 -11.67
N GLY A 139 -3.83 -13.47 -11.21
CA GLY A 139 -4.45 -12.30 -11.82
C GLY A 139 -3.77 -10.95 -11.58
N ILE A 140 -2.52 -10.94 -11.12
CA ILE A 140 -1.75 -9.70 -10.91
C ILE A 140 -1.23 -9.20 -12.28
N PRO A 141 -1.53 -7.95 -12.68
CA PRO A 141 -1.08 -7.41 -13.96
C PRO A 141 0.46 -7.39 -14.07
N PRO A 142 1.04 -7.81 -15.22
CA PRO A 142 2.48 -7.79 -15.43
C PRO A 142 2.99 -6.35 -15.44
N GLN A 143 4.13 -6.12 -14.78
CA GLN A 143 4.78 -4.81 -14.75
C GLN A 143 5.79 -4.70 -15.90
N PRO A 144 5.85 -3.55 -16.61
CA PRO A 144 6.79 -3.37 -17.71
C PRO A 144 8.24 -3.21 -17.22
N SER A 145 8.46 -2.65 -16.01
CA SER A 145 9.78 -2.54 -15.39
C SER A 145 9.67 -2.53 -13.85
N ASN A 146 10.79 -2.26 -13.16
CA ASN A 146 10.83 -2.12 -11.70
C ASN A 146 10.42 -0.74 -11.18
N LYS A 147 10.22 0.26 -12.06
CA LYS A 147 9.89 1.64 -11.67
C LYS A 147 8.41 1.82 -11.34
N GLU A 148 7.54 1.00 -11.95
CA GLU A 148 6.08 1.11 -11.85
C GLU A 148 5.51 0.34 -10.65
N CYS A 149 6.32 -0.49 -9.99
CA CYS A 149 5.86 -1.42 -8.96
C CYS A 149 5.00 -0.77 -7.87
N GLY A 150 5.41 0.40 -7.37
CA GLY A 150 4.64 1.14 -6.37
C GLY A 150 3.27 1.60 -6.87
N TYR A 151 3.17 2.05 -8.13
CA TYR A 151 1.92 2.49 -8.73
C TYR A 151 0.96 1.31 -8.94
N PHE A 152 1.47 0.18 -9.41
CA PHE A 152 0.69 -1.03 -9.61
C PHE A 152 0.17 -1.58 -8.27
N VAL A 153 1.01 -1.56 -7.23
CA VAL A 153 0.60 -1.94 -5.88
C VAL A 153 -0.51 -1.02 -5.36
N MET A 154 -0.35 0.29 -5.50
CA MET A 154 -1.38 1.25 -5.12
C MET A 154 -2.68 1.02 -5.90
N ARG A 155 -2.61 0.83 -7.23
CA ARG A 155 -3.79 0.60 -8.08
C ARG A 155 -4.50 -0.70 -7.75
N TYR A 156 -3.74 -1.76 -7.51
CA TYR A 156 -4.29 -3.06 -7.17
C TYR A 156 -5.03 -3.02 -5.83
N MET A 157 -4.48 -2.34 -4.81
CA MET A 157 -5.19 -2.10 -3.55
C MET A 157 -6.49 -1.32 -3.77
N ARG A 158 -6.47 -0.28 -4.61
CA ARG A 158 -7.66 0.51 -4.94
C ARG A 158 -8.74 -0.33 -5.61
N ASP A 159 -8.39 -1.14 -6.60
CA ASP A 159 -9.37 -1.97 -7.30
C ASP A 159 -10.00 -3.02 -6.38
N ILE A 160 -9.25 -3.58 -5.42
CA ILE A 160 -9.81 -4.52 -4.43
C ILE A 160 -10.82 -3.82 -3.52
N ILE A 161 -10.52 -2.61 -3.07
CA ILE A 161 -11.39 -1.88 -2.14
C ILE A 161 -12.67 -1.39 -2.84
N GLU A 162 -12.59 -1.12 -4.14
CA GLU A 162 -13.76 -0.80 -4.97
C GLU A 162 -14.63 -2.03 -5.27
N ASP A 163 -14.08 -3.25 -5.18
CA ASP A 163 -14.86 -4.49 -5.12
C ASP A 163 -15.47 -4.62 -3.71
N LYS A 164 -16.64 -3.99 -3.54
CA LYS A 164 -17.39 -3.96 -2.27
C LYS A 164 -17.88 -5.34 -1.82
N ASP A 165 -17.78 -6.36 -2.68
CA ASP A 165 -18.13 -7.74 -2.37
C ASP A 165 -16.90 -8.64 -2.38
N LEU A 166 -16.26 -8.78 -1.23
CA LEU A 166 -15.08 -9.63 -1.05
C LEU A 166 -15.42 -11.08 -0.66
N SER A 167 -16.70 -11.48 -0.69
CA SER A 167 -17.13 -12.83 -0.28
C SER A 167 -16.45 -13.96 -1.07
N LEU A 168 -16.18 -13.72 -2.36
CA LEU A 168 -15.47 -14.65 -3.25
C LEU A 168 -14.09 -14.13 -3.65
N PHE A 169 -13.44 -13.36 -2.77
CA PHE A 169 -12.15 -12.69 -3.04
C PHE A 169 -11.13 -13.61 -3.72
N ALA A 170 -10.86 -14.78 -3.11
CA ALA A 170 -9.84 -15.71 -3.60
C ALA A 170 -10.15 -16.32 -4.97
N THR A 171 -11.40 -16.33 -5.43
CA THR A 171 -11.80 -16.85 -6.74
C THR A 171 -11.85 -15.74 -7.78
N LYS A 172 -12.43 -14.58 -7.42
CA LYS A 172 -12.51 -13.38 -8.27
C LYS A 172 -11.11 -12.88 -8.65
N TRP A 173 -10.21 -12.80 -7.67
CA TRP A 173 -8.90 -12.17 -7.83
C TRP A 173 -7.80 -13.14 -8.28
N GLU A 174 -8.03 -14.45 -8.20
CA GLU A 174 -7.10 -15.46 -8.73
C GLU A 174 -7.00 -15.41 -10.25
N ARG A 175 -8.10 -15.14 -10.96
CA ARG A 175 -8.20 -15.24 -12.42
C ARG A 175 -8.36 -13.90 -13.14
N ARG A 176 -8.12 -12.77 -12.47
CA ARG A 176 -8.16 -11.42 -13.10
C ARG A 176 -7.09 -11.21 -14.20
N GLY A 177 -6.36 -12.26 -14.57
CA GLY A 177 -5.23 -12.24 -15.51
C GLY A 177 -5.68 -11.95 -16.93
N SER A 178 -5.84 -10.67 -17.24
CA SER A 178 -5.89 -10.09 -18.59
C SER A 178 -5.95 -8.57 -18.59
N SER A 179 -6.27 -7.92 -17.45
CA SER A 179 -6.24 -6.46 -17.34
C SER A 179 -4.78 -5.98 -17.19
N GLN A 180 -4.17 -5.48 -18.27
CA GLN A 180 -2.97 -4.66 -18.14
C GLN A 180 -3.39 -3.27 -17.63
N TYR A 181 -2.67 -2.73 -16.63
CA TYR A 181 -2.87 -1.34 -16.26
C TYR A 181 -2.30 -0.43 -17.35
N THR A 182 -3.15 0.46 -17.85
CA THR A 182 -2.76 1.45 -18.85
C THR A 182 -2.14 2.68 -18.18
N GLN A 183 -1.55 3.58 -18.96
CA GLN A 183 -1.12 4.87 -18.43
C GLN A 183 -2.30 5.67 -17.84
N GLU A 184 -3.50 5.54 -18.41
CA GLU A 184 -4.71 6.21 -17.92
C GLU A 184 -5.12 5.72 -16.52
N ASP A 185 -5.01 4.42 -16.26
CA ASP A 185 -5.25 3.85 -14.92
C ASP A 185 -4.30 4.42 -13.88
N ILE A 186 -3.02 4.57 -14.26
CA ILE A 186 -2.00 5.16 -13.40
C ILE A 186 -2.23 6.66 -13.25
N ASP A 187 -2.65 7.37 -14.28
CA ASP A 187 -2.94 8.81 -14.23
C ASP A 187 -4.13 9.11 -13.33
N GLN A 188 -5.18 8.30 -13.39
CA GLN A 188 -6.29 8.35 -12.46
C GLN A 188 -5.78 8.22 -11.02
N LEU A 189 -4.96 7.20 -10.75
CA LEU A 189 -4.38 6.98 -9.43
C LEU A 189 -3.55 8.17 -8.93
N ARG A 190 -2.69 8.72 -9.81
CA ARG A 190 -1.86 9.89 -9.48
C ARG A 190 -2.73 11.11 -9.16
N ASN A 191 -3.80 11.31 -9.91
CA ASN A 191 -4.76 12.40 -9.69
C ASN A 191 -5.56 12.23 -8.39
N GLU A 192 -6.01 11.01 -8.07
CA GLU A 192 -6.67 10.70 -6.79
C GLU A 192 -5.75 11.00 -5.60
N TRP A 193 -4.51 10.52 -5.68
CA TRP A 193 -3.49 10.79 -4.67
C TRP A 193 -3.28 12.29 -4.47
N ALA A 194 -3.12 13.04 -5.58
CA ALA A 194 -2.92 14.48 -5.52
C ALA A 194 -4.13 15.20 -4.90
N LYS A 195 -5.35 14.87 -5.34
CA LYS A 195 -6.58 15.45 -4.80
C LYS A 195 -6.73 15.20 -3.30
N PHE A 196 -6.39 14.00 -2.84
CA PHE A 196 -6.42 13.67 -1.42
C PHE A 196 -5.47 14.56 -0.62
N VAL A 197 -4.22 14.70 -1.07
CA VAL A 197 -3.23 15.52 -0.37
C VAL A 197 -3.61 17.00 -0.39
N VAL A 198 -4.03 17.52 -1.54
CA VAL A 198 -4.47 18.92 -1.69
C VAL A 198 -5.65 19.21 -0.77
N LYS A 199 -6.76 18.48 -0.92
CA LYS A 199 -8.02 18.78 -0.22
C LYS A 199 -7.89 18.72 1.30
N THR A 200 -7.02 17.87 1.80
CA THR A 200 -6.99 17.50 3.22
C THR A 200 -5.88 18.23 3.98
N TYR A 201 -4.81 18.66 3.28
CA TYR A 201 -3.60 19.14 3.96
C TYR A 201 -2.94 20.38 3.32
N VAL A 202 -3.57 21.00 2.31
CA VAL A 202 -3.16 22.30 1.74
C VAL A 202 -4.35 23.23 1.69
#